data_AF-A0A534PRS5-F1
#
_entry.id   AF-A0A534PRS5-F1
#
_cell.length_a   1.000
_cell.length_b   1.000
_cell.length_c   1.000
_cell.angle_alpha   90.00
_cell.angle_beta   90.00
_cell.angle_gamma   90.00
#
_symmetry.space_group_name_H-M   'P 1'
#
loop_
_entity.id
_entity.type
_entity.pdbx_description
1 polymer ?
#
loop_
_entity_poly.entity_id
_entity_poly.type
_entity_poly.pdbx_seq_one_letter_code
_entity_poly.pdbx_strand_id
1 'polypeptide(L)' 'MQPSLAITVNGKLEFDNPFMLASGPPGTNGKVIAKSFDLGWGGVVIKTISLDASKVINTAP' A
#
# COMPACT_ATOMS: atom_id res chain seq x y z
N MET A 1 17.13 23.53 -10.38
CA MET A 1 16.00 22.58 -10.48
C MET A 1 16.17 21.59 -9.35
N GLN A 2 15.19 21.41 -8.47
CA GLN A 2 15.30 20.36 -7.44
C GLN A 2 15.05 19.00 -8.10
N PRO A 3 15.81 17.94 -7.73
CA PRO A 3 15.53 16.59 -8.23
C PRO A 3 14.14 16.14 -7.75
N SER A 4 13.38 15.49 -8.63
CA SER A 4 12.05 14.95 -8.35
C SER A 4 12.06 13.43 -8.42
N LEU A 5 11.26 12.80 -7.55
CA LEU A 5 11.01 11.36 -7.57
C LEU A 5 9.67 11.00 -8.19
N ALA A 6 8.89 11.99 -8.66
CA ALA A 6 7.56 11.76 -9.19
C ALA A 6 7.58 10.87 -10.45
N ILE A 7 6.62 9.95 -10.54
CA ILE A 7 6.48 9.02 -11.67
C ILE A 7 5.04 8.94 -12.17
N THR A 8 4.87 8.58 -13.45
CA THR A 8 3.56 8.26 -14.04
C THR A 8 3.58 6.83 -14.57
N VAL A 9 2.66 5.99 -14.09
CA VAL A 9 2.50 4.59 -14.52
C VAL A 9 1.27 4.47 -15.43
N ASN A 10 1.40 3.71 -16.52
CA ASN A 10 0.34 3.49 -17.53
C ASN A 10 -0.28 4.79 -18.09
N GLY A 11 0.48 5.89 -18.06
CA GLY A 11 0.06 7.20 -18.58
C GLY A 11 -1.07 7.88 -17.80
N LYS A 12 -1.47 7.36 -16.62
CA LYS A 12 -2.59 7.91 -15.84
C LYS A 12 -2.41 7.88 -14.32
N LEU A 13 -1.60 6.96 -13.80
CA LEU A 13 -1.39 6.83 -12.36
C LEU A 13 -0.19 7.66 -11.96
N GLU A 14 -0.42 8.75 -11.25
CA GLU A 14 0.61 9.65 -10.77
C GLU A 14 0.97 9.32 -9.33
N PHE A 15 2.27 9.30 -9.05
CA PHE A 15 2.80 9.07 -7.71
C PHE A 15 3.88 10.11 -7.41
N ASP A 16 3.89 10.62 -6.18
CA ASP A 16 4.91 11.58 -5.71
C ASP A 16 6.30 10.95 -5.64
N ASN A 17 6.36 9.62 -5.51
CA ASN A 17 7.59 8.83 -5.48
C ASN A 17 7.31 7.36 -5.88
N PRO A 18 8.32 6.58 -6.30
CA PRO A 18 8.13 5.21 -6.78
C PRO A 18 8.05 4.16 -5.66
N PHE A 19 8.08 4.55 -4.39
CA PHE A 19 8.18 3.62 -3.27
C PHE A 19 6.79 3.27 -2.73
N MET A 20 6.46 1.98 -2.79
CA MET A 20 5.16 1.47 -2.34
C MET A 20 5.31 0.31 -1.37
N LEU A 21 4.37 0.20 -0.43
CA LEU A 21 4.24 -0.98 0.41
C LEU A 21 3.53 -2.10 -0.36
N ALA A 22 4.13 -3.28 -0.36
CA ALA A 22 3.54 -4.48 -0.94
C ALA A 22 2.39 -5.02 -0.08
N SER A 23 1.56 -5.87 -0.69
CA SER A 23 0.49 -6.60 0.03
C SER A 23 1.10 -7.47 1.13
N GLY A 24 0.82 -7.11 2.38
CA GLY A 24 1.43 -7.72 3.54
C GLY A 24 0.85 -7.19 4.86
N PRO A 25 1.46 -7.50 6.01
CA PRO A 25 1.01 -6.99 7.31
C PRO A 25 0.77 -5.47 7.33
N PRO A 26 1.61 -4.61 6.70
CA PRO A 26 1.38 -3.17 6.64
C PRO A 26 0.10 -2.72 5.89
N GLY A 27 -0.49 -3.58 5.07
CA GLY A 27 -1.72 -3.31 4.32
C GLY A 27 -2.99 -3.92 4.94
N THR A 28 -2.93 -4.43 6.18
CA THR A 28 -4.01 -5.26 6.77
C THR A 28 -5.24 -4.46 7.19
N ASN A 29 -5.07 -3.21 7.62
CA ASN A 29 -6.19 -2.38 8.07
C ASN A 29 -5.95 -0.90 7.78
N GLY A 30 -7.04 -0.13 7.78
CA GLY A 30 -7.03 1.29 7.44
C GLY A 30 -6.09 2.14 8.30
N LYS A 31 -5.89 1.79 9.58
CA LYS A 31 -5.01 2.57 10.48
C LYS A 31 -3.55 2.46 10.06
N VAL A 32 -3.09 1.27 9.67
CA VAL A 32 -1.70 1.08 9.22
C VAL A 32 -1.50 1.66 7.82
N ILE A 33 -2.50 1.55 6.95
CA ILE A 33 -2.48 2.18 5.61
C ILE A 33 -2.37 3.70 5.73
N ALA A 34 -3.23 4.34 6.54
CA ALA A 34 -3.19 5.79 6.77
C ALA A 34 -1.83 6.23 7.32
N LYS A 35 -1.30 5.51 8.32
CA LYS A 35 0.03 5.79 8.87
C LYS A 35 1.14 5.67 7.83
N SER A 36 0.99 4.78 6.84
CA SER A 36 1.98 4.63 5.77
C SER A 36 2.03 5.87 4.87
N PHE A 37 0.87 6.42 4.52
CA PHE A 37 0.81 7.70 3.80
C PHE A 37 1.38 8.86 4.63
N ASP A 38 1.10 8.92 5.94
CA ASP A 38 1.69 9.94 6.84
C ASP A 38 3.23 9.85 6.89
N LEU A 39 3.80 8.68 6.63
CA LEU A 39 5.25 8.44 6.59
C LEU A 39 5.87 8.70 5.21
N GLY A 40 5.06 9.14 4.22
CA GLY A 40 5.54 9.54 2.90
C GLY A 40 5.63 8.40 1.87
N TRP A 41 5.06 7.22 2.15
CA TRP A 41 4.98 6.16 1.13
C TRP A 41 4.12 6.65 -0.04
N GLY A 42 4.63 6.47 -1.28
CA GLY A 42 3.92 6.87 -2.50
C GLY A 42 2.64 6.05 -2.75
N GLY A 43 2.52 4.87 -2.13
CA GLY A 43 1.29 4.11 -2.13
C GLY A 43 1.36 2.81 -1.34
N VAL A 44 0.21 2.14 -1.24
CA VAL A 44 0.07 0.87 -0.52
C VAL A 44 -0.78 -0.10 -1.33
N VAL A 45 -0.26 -1.30 -1.58
CA VAL A 45 -1.07 -2.43 -2.04
C VAL A 45 -1.64 -3.09 -0.79
N ILE A 46 -2.96 -3.01 -0.62
CA ILE A 46 -3.63 -3.56 0.57
C ILE A 46 -3.44 -5.07 0.67
N LYS A 47 -3.59 -5.60 1.90
CA LYS A 47 -3.56 -7.05 2.12
C LYS A 47 -4.64 -7.69 1.27
N THR A 48 -4.31 -8.84 0.66
CA THR A 48 -5.27 -9.62 -0.13
C THR A 48 -6.48 -9.99 0.73
N ILE A 49 -7.68 -9.66 0.24
CA ILE A 49 -8.97 -9.94 0.89
C ILE A 49 -9.87 -10.78 -0.01
N SER A 50 -10.82 -11.48 0.62
CA SER A 50 -11.95 -12.15 -0.03
C SER A 50 -13.25 -11.43 0.33
N LEU A 51 -14.32 -11.69 -0.43
CA LEU A 51 -15.65 -11.14 -0.12
C LEU A 51 -16.20 -11.63 1.23
N ASP A 52 -15.86 -12.85 1.61
CA ASP A 52 -16.21 -13.46 2.89
C ASP A 52 -14.94 -13.69 3.70
N ALA A 53 -14.81 -12.94 4.80
CA ALA A 53 -13.66 -12.98 5.68
C ALA A 53 -13.63 -14.25 6.56
N SER A 54 -14.75 -14.97 6.70
CA SER A 54 -14.82 -16.15 7.58
C SER A 54 -14.16 -17.40 7.01
N LYS A 55 -13.86 -17.40 5.70
CA LYS A 55 -13.31 -18.57 4.98
C LYS A 55 -11.86 -18.89 5.31
N VAL A 56 -11.12 -17.95 5.89
CA VAL A 56 -9.69 -18.10 6.17
C VAL A 56 -9.42 -17.67 7.60
N ILE A 57 -8.82 -18.56 8.38
CA ILE A 57 -8.36 -18.30 9.73
C ILE A 57 -6.85 -18.52 9.73
N ASN A 58 -6.09 -17.49 10.11
CA ASN A 58 -4.63 -17.62 10.23
C ASN A 58 -4.28 -18.58 11.36
N THR A 59 -3.25 -19.39 11.15
CA THR A 59 -2.56 -20.10 12.23
C THR A 59 -1.52 -19.17 12.88
N ALA A 60 -1.13 -19.45 14.12
CA ALA A 60 -0.04 -18.78 14.81
C ALA A 60 0.94 -19.84 15.35
N PRO A 61 2.27 -19.65 15.18
CA PRO A 61 3.26 -20.47 15.85
C PRO A 61 3.25 -20.23 17.37
#